data_AF-A0A9E1HSQ5-F1
#
_entry.id   AF-A0A9E1HSQ5-F1
#
_cell.length_a   1.000
_cell.length_b   1.000
_cell.length_c   1.000
_cell.angle_alpha   90.00
_cell.angle_beta   90.00
_cell.angle_gamma   90.00
#
_symmetry.space_group_name_H-M   'P 1'
#
loop_
_entity.id
_entity.type
_entity.pdbx_description
1 polymer ?
#
loop_
_entity_poly.entity_id
_entity_poly.type
_entity_poly.pdbx_seq_one_letter_code
_entity_poly.pdbx_strand_id
1 'polypeptide(L)'
;MQSTKNLILVCAGSDTAAAEKYNLPLLQLCLGIGRGGAITRLSLPAKLTDCYLGVSDLGLDGTIPDFCAEALLHEVRQHNMRGLFADIEQVTPSAHTLLRALDRLAHAADFPLFVPLVQAEHVEHAILVAETAISGGSLDDYFDMLQAKYPARIAAAIRPVSTDFSLPAQDSEGHPLSTDERRTLQQTCGAQPFFSRELCAKYFTYMDSEQCGHFVLYDDASTLEAKLNRLNARGISHIFALYPDVAALLPPLTE
;
A
#
# COMPACT_ATOMS: atom_id res chain seq x y z
N MET A 1 -12.20 -1.42 -18.18
CA MET A 1 -13.06 -1.48 -16.96
C MET A 1 -12.94 -2.78 -16.15
N GLN A 2 -12.27 -3.86 -16.61
CA GLN A 2 -12.06 -5.08 -15.81
C GLN A 2 -10.96 -4.98 -14.74
N SER A 3 -10.07 -3.99 -14.85
CA SER A 3 -8.83 -3.90 -14.05
C SER A 3 -9.04 -3.56 -12.56
N THR A 4 -10.16 -2.91 -12.19
CA THR A 4 -10.42 -2.45 -10.82
C THR A 4 -11.19 -3.43 -9.96
N LYS A 5 -11.47 -4.65 -10.45
CA LYS A 5 -12.32 -5.64 -9.75
C LYS A 5 -11.83 -5.98 -8.33
N ASN A 6 -10.51 -6.07 -8.16
CA ASN A 6 -9.86 -6.45 -6.91
C ASN A 6 -9.30 -5.22 -6.15
N LEU A 7 -9.60 -4.01 -6.62
CA LEU A 7 -9.11 -2.76 -6.05
C LEU A 7 -9.92 -2.37 -4.80
N ILE A 8 -9.19 -2.01 -3.74
CA ILE A 8 -9.71 -1.52 -2.47
C ILE A 8 -9.12 -0.12 -2.27
N LEU A 9 -9.99 0.88 -2.13
CA LEU A 9 -9.56 2.27 -1.97
C LEU A 9 -9.26 2.58 -0.50
N VAL A 10 -8.02 2.94 -0.22
CA VAL A 10 -7.55 3.37 1.10
C VAL A 10 -7.86 4.86 1.26
N CYS A 11 -8.60 5.20 2.33
CA CYS A 11 -9.09 6.54 2.61
C CYS A 11 -8.51 7.05 3.94
N ALA A 12 -7.94 8.26 3.93
CA ALA A 12 -7.45 8.97 5.12
C ALA A 12 -8.49 9.96 5.69
N GLY A 13 -9.78 9.59 5.68
CA GLY A 13 -10.88 10.40 6.20
C GLY A 13 -11.44 11.40 5.18
N SER A 14 -10.69 12.42 4.78
CA SER A 14 -11.14 13.48 3.85
C SER A 14 -11.60 12.94 2.49
N ASP A 15 -10.98 11.84 2.06
CA ASP A 15 -11.19 11.24 0.75
C ASP A 15 -12.44 10.36 0.68
N THR A 16 -13.01 9.99 1.83
CA THR A 16 -14.07 8.98 1.94
C THR A 16 -15.28 9.31 1.07
N ALA A 17 -15.78 10.55 1.16
CA ALA A 17 -16.95 10.96 0.41
C ALA A 17 -16.74 10.98 -1.11
N ALA A 18 -15.49 11.15 -1.56
CA ALA A 18 -15.15 11.06 -2.98
C ALA A 18 -15.00 9.59 -3.42
N ALA A 19 -14.33 8.76 -2.61
CA ALA A 19 -14.10 7.35 -2.87
C ALA A 19 -15.40 6.51 -2.89
N GLU A 20 -16.37 6.81 -2.01
CA GLU A 20 -17.66 6.11 -1.93
C GLU A 20 -18.44 6.14 -3.26
N LYS A 21 -18.27 7.20 -4.07
CA LYS A 21 -18.98 7.36 -5.35
C LYS A 21 -18.62 6.30 -6.38
N TYR A 22 -17.48 5.63 -6.23
CA TYR A 22 -17.00 4.62 -7.17
C TYR A 22 -17.53 3.21 -6.89
N ASN A 23 -18.27 3.00 -5.79
CA ASN A 23 -18.80 1.70 -5.37
C ASN A 23 -17.73 0.59 -5.30
N LEU A 24 -16.48 0.95 -4.99
CA LEU A 24 -15.40 0.02 -4.70
C LEU A 24 -15.34 -0.25 -3.20
N PRO A 25 -14.83 -1.41 -2.76
CA PRO A 25 -14.54 -1.64 -1.35
C PRO A 25 -13.59 -0.57 -0.82
N LEU A 26 -13.86 -0.08 0.39
CA LEU A 26 -13.07 0.95 1.04
C LEU A 26 -12.31 0.38 2.23
N LEU A 27 -11.08 0.85 2.42
CA LEU A 27 -10.33 0.70 3.66
C LEU A 27 -10.28 2.07 4.35
N GLN A 28 -10.78 2.12 5.59
CA GLN A 28 -10.83 3.34 6.38
C GLN A 28 -9.70 3.34 7.42
N LEU A 29 -8.66 4.15 7.20
CA LEU A 29 -7.58 4.36 8.17
C LEU A 29 -8.07 5.30 9.28
N CYS A 30 -8.78 4.75 10.25
CA CYS A 30 -9.44 5.55 11.29
C CYS A 30 -9.03 5.20 12.71
N LEU A 31 -8.19 4.18 12.90
CA LEU A 31 -7.59 3.86 14.19
C LEU A 31 -6.09 4.10 14.18
N GLY A 32 -5.54 4.47 15.33
CA GLY A 32 -4.11 4.51 15.56
C GLY A 32 -3.77 3.92 16.91
N ILE A 33 -2.63 3.27 17.00
CA ILE A 33 -2.14 2.66 18.24
C ILE A 33 -0.88 3.38 18.67
N GLY A 34 -0.94 3.97 19.85
CA GLY A 34 0.19 4.63 20.46
C GLY A 34 0.84 3.82 21.57
N ARG A 35 1.69 4.51 22.32
CA ARG A 35 2.39 4.05 23.52
C ARG A 35 1.51 3.20 24.45
N GLY A 36 2.02 2.02 24.82
CA GLY A 36 1.35 1.08 25.72
C GLY A 36 0.09 0.44 25.15
N GLY A 37 -0.10 0.47 23.82
CA GLY A 37 -1.28 -0.11 23.15
C GLY A 37 -2.52 0.77 23.23
N ALA A 38 -2.37 2.08 23.46
CA ALA A 38 -3.49 3.02 23.51
C ALA A 38 -4.11 3.19 22.12
N ILE A 39 -5.38 2.79 21.96
CA ILE A 39 -6.12 2.90 20.70
C ILE A 39 -6.80 4.28 20.64
N THR A 40 -6.53 5.04 19.59
CA THR A 40 -7.12 6.34 19.31
C THR A 40 -7.90 6.29 18.01
N ARG A 41 -9.08 6.95 17.99
CA ARG A 41 -9.87 7.14 16.77
C ARG A 41 -9.47 8.45 16.10
N LEU A 42 -9.05 8.38 14.84
CA LEU A 42 -8.43 9.49 14.12
C LEU A 42 -9.44 10.31 13.31
N SER A 43 -10.48 9.67 12.77
CA SER A 43 -11.73 10.26 12.28
C SER A 43 -12.59 9.12 11.72
N LEU A 44 -13.82 8.94 12.23
CA LEU A 44 -14.72 7.90 11.76
C LEU A 44 -15.76 8.52 10.80
N PRO A 45 -15.90 8.02 9.56
CA PRO A 45 -17.05 8.37 8.74
C PRO A 45 -18.36 7.89 9.40
N ALA A 46 -19.46 8.57 9.09
CA ALA A 46 -20.76 8.32 9.71
C ALA A 46 -21.32 6.90 9.47
N LYS A 47 -20.78 6.18 8.46
CA LYS A 47 -21.15 4.81 8.14
C LYS A 47 -19.89 3.99 7.84
N LEU A 48 -19.75 2.87 8.55
CA LEU A 48 -18.56 2.01 8.52
C LEU A 48 -18.89 0.56 8.16
N THR A 49 -20.11 0.31 7.69
CA THR A 49 -20.56 -1.05 7.37
C THR A 49 -19.97 -1.53 6.05
N ASP A 50 -19.53 -2.78 6.00
CA ASP A 50 -18.99 -3.45 4.78
C ASP A 50 -17.68 -2.85 4.25
N CYS A 51 -16.91 -2.18 5.10
CA CYS A 51 -15.57 -1.66 4.80
C CYS A 51 -14.46 -2.50 5.44
N TYR A 52 -13.21 -2.30 5.03
CA TYR A 52 -12.03 -2.73 5.78
C TYR A 52 -11.67 -1.66 6.81
N LEU A 53 -11.23 -2.09 7.98
CA LEU A 53 -10.71 -1.19 9.02
C LEU A 53 -9.19 -1.12 8.92
N GLY A 54 -8.65 0.08 8.89
CA GLY A 54 -7.20 0.33 8.94
C GLY A 54 -6.76 0.84 10.31
N VAL A 55 -5.63 0.34 10.79
CA VAL A 55 -5.00 0.79 12.04
C VAL A 55 -3.53 1.10 11.83
N SER A 56 -3.09 2.31 12.22
CA SER A 56 -1.72 2.78 12.03
C SER A 56 -0.90 2.79 13.34
N ASP A 57 0.42 2.75 13.22
CA ASP A 57 1.40 2.71 14.31
C ASP A 57 1.79 4.08 14.89
N LEU A 58 0.81 4.87 15.36
CA LEU A 58 0.99 6.24 15.90
C LEU A 58 1.90 6.36 17.14
N GLY A 59 3.20 6.10 16.98
CA GLY A 59 4.17 6.01 18.08
C GLY A 59 3.95 4.77 18.94
N LEU A 60 3.62 3.64 18.33
CA LEU A 60 3.44 2.37 19.03
C LEU A 60 4.73 1.96 19.73
N ASP A 61 4.74 2.01 21.06
CA ASP A 61 5.90 1.64 21.88
C ASP A 61 5.49 1.01 23.22
N GLY A 62 6.49 0.59 24.00
CA GLY A 62 6.29 0.09 25.36
C GLY A 62 5.66 -1.30 25.43
N THR A 63 5.17 -1.66 26.62
CA THR A 63 4.54 -2.97 26.85
C THR A 63 3.12 -2.96 26.30
N ILE A 64 2.84 -3.86 25.36
CA ILE A 64 1.50 -4.00 24.76
C ILE A 64 0.68 -4.99 25.59
N PRO A 65 -0.47 -4.58 26.14
CA PRO A 65 -1.36 -5.48 26.86
C PRO A 65 -2.02 -6.51 25.92
N ASP A 66 -2.23 -7.73 26.42
CA ASP A 66 -2.87 -8.81 25.64
C ASP A 66 -4.26 -8.42 25.09
N PHE A 67 -5.02 -7.63 25.86
CA PHE A 67 -6.36 -7.17 25.46
C PHE A 67 -6.35 -6.18 24.28
N CYS A 68 -5.20 -5.60 23.91
CA CYS A 68 -5.13 -4.63 22.82
C CYS A 68 -5.55 -5.27 21.49
N ALA A 69 -5.07 -6.48 21.20
CA ALA A 69 -5.46 -7.24 20.02
C ALA A 69 -6.95 -7.66 20.06
N GLU A 70 -7.44 -8.05 21.24
CA GLU A 70 -8.85 -8.41 21.44
C GLU A 70 -9.78 -7.22 21.21
N ALA A 71 -9.39 -6.02 21.67
CA ALA A 71 -10.15 -4.79 21.48
C ALA A 71 -10.29 -4.43 19.99
N LEU A 72 -9.20 -4.51 19.22
CA LEU A 72 -9.23 -4.29 17.77
C LEU A 72 -10.13 -5.30 17.06
N LEU A 73 -10.03 -6.58 17.42
CA LEU A 73 -10.86 -7.63 16.83
C LEU A 73 -12.34 -7.47 17.23
N HIS A 74 -12.63 -7.01 18.45
CA HIS A 74 -13.98 -6.71 18.89
C HIS A 74 -14.59 -5.57 18.07
N GLU A 75 -13.83 -4.49 17.84
CA GLU A 75 -14.30 -3.33 17.09
C GLU A 75 -14.64 -3.68 15.62
N VAL A 76 -13.78 -4.44 14.93
CA VAL A 76 -14.08 -4.87 13.55
C VAL A 76 -15.31 -5.77 13.45
N ARG A 77 -15.54 -6.64 14.44
CA ARG A 77 -16.69 -7.55 14.44
C ARG A 77 -17.99 -6.83 14.79
N GLN A 78 -17.94 -5.90 15.74
CA GLN A 78 -19.11 -5.11 16.13
C GLN A 78 -19.69 -4.32 14.94
N HIS A 79 -18.82 -3.88 14.03
CA HIS A 79 -19.21 -3.08 12.87
C HIS A 79 -19.33 -3.87 11.56
N ASN A 80 -19.25 -5.21 11.60
CA ASN A 80 -19.32 -6.09 10.42
C ASN A 80 -18.33 -5.68 9.31
N MET A 81 -17.07 -5.45 9.70
CA MET A 81 -15.99 -5.13 8.77
C MET A 81 -15.62 -6.36 7.93
N ARG A 82 -15.12 -6.11 6.71
CA ARG A 82 -14.63 -7.15 5.80
C ARG A 82 -13.25 -7.71 6.18
N GLY A 83 -12.45 -6.92 6.88
CA GLY A 83 -11.09 -7.28 7.29
C GLY A 83 -10.43 -6.16 8.08
N LEU A 84 -9.30 -6.49 8.70
CA LEU A 84 -8.44 -5.56 9.43
C LEU A 84 -7.12 -5.41 8.69
N PHE A 85 -6.70 -4.20 8.40
CA PHE A 85 -5.37 -3.88 7.92
C PHE A 85 -4.60 -3.21 9.07
N ALA A 86 -3.58 -3.89 9.58
CA ALA A 86 -2.66 -3.32 10.57
C ALA A 86 -1.44 -2.73 9.86
N ASP A 87 -1.53 -1.44 9.56
CA ASP A 87 -0.52 -0.63 8.88
C ASP A 87 0.60 -0.25 9.86
N ILE A 88 1.37 -1.27 10.24
CA ILE A 88 2.45 -1.19 11.21
C ILE A 88 3.73 -1.58 10.49
N GLU A 89 4.48 -0.58 10.03
CA GLU A 89 5.74 -0.81 9.29
C GLU A 89 6.93 -0.96 10.24
N GLN A 90 6.85 -0.39 11.43
CA GLN A 90 7.93 -0.45 12.40
C GLN A 90 8.22 -1.90 12.87
N VAL A 91 9.49 -2.29 12.82
CA VAL A 91 9.97 -3.61 13.23
C VAL A 91 10.47 -3.52 14.68
N THR A 92 9.53 -3.46 15.64
CA THR A 92 9.83 -3.31 17.07
C THR A 92 9.23 -4.45 17.91
N PRO A 93 9.78 -4.75 19.10
CA PRO A 93 9.20 -5.77 19.98
C PRO A 93 7.73 -5.52 20.32
N SER A 94 7.34 -4.25 20.50
CA SER A 94 5.96 -3.84 20.75
C SER A 94 5.06 -4.16 19.56
N ALA A 95 5.48 -3.82 18.34
CA ALA A 95 4.77 -4.15 17.11
C ALA A 95 4.62 -5.66 16.95
N HIS A 96 5.69 -6.44 17.13
CA HIS A 96 5.64 -7.89 16.98
C HIS A 96 4.73 -8.55 18.03
N THR A 97 4.72 -8.04 19.27
CA THR A 97 3.85 -8.54 20.33
C THR A 97 2.38 -8.38 19.94
N LEU A 98 2.01 -7.18 19.48
CA LEU A 98 0.66 -6.90 19.01
C LEU A 98 0.28 -7.74 17.79
N LEU A 99 1.13 -7.76 16.75
CA LEU A 99 0.85 -8.43 15.49
C LEU A 99 0.74 -9.96 15.65
N ARG A 100 1.57 -10.59 16.47
CA ARG A 100 1.45 -12.03 16.79
C ARG A 100 0.14 -12.36 17.50
N ALA A 101 -0.27 -11.52 18.45
CA ALA A 101 -1.54 -11.69 19.14
C ALA A 101 -2.73 -11.52 18.18
N LEU A 102 -2.71 -10.47 17.35
CA LEU A 102 -3.71 -10.22 16.32
C LEU A 102 -3.80 -11.35 15.31
N ASP A 103 -2.67 -11.84 14.79
CA ASP A 103 -2.59 -12.91 13.81
C ASP A 103 -3.26 -14.19 14.30
N ARG A 104 -2.92 -14.63 15.53
CA ARG A 104 -3.52 -15.80 16.16
C ARG A 104 -5.03 -15.63 16.39
N LEU A 105 -5.45 -14.47 16.88
CA LEU A 105 -6.86 -14.21 17.19
C LEU A 105 -7.71 -14.08 15.91
N ALA A 106 -7.19 -13.41 14.89
CA ALA A 106 -7.85 -13.24 13.60
C ALA A 106 -7.98 -14.60 12.89
N HIS A 107 -6.92 -15.41 12.87
CA HIS A 107 -6.97 -16.77 12.33
C HIS A 107 -7.99 -17.65 13.04
N ALA A 108 -8.00 -17.66 14.38
CA ALA A 108 -8.96 -18.42 15.17
C ALA A 108 -10.42 -17.98 14.95
N ALA A 109 -10.62 -16.72 14.53
CA ALA A 109 -11.92 -16.14 14.23
C ALA A 109 -12.32 -16.25 12.75
N ASP A 110 -11.50 -16.88 11.90
CA ASP A 110 -11.64 -16.90 10.43
C ASP A 110 -11.83 -15.48 9.84
N PHE A 111 -11.04 -14.53 10.35
CA PHE A 111 -11.12 -13.13 9.99
C PHE A 111 -9.84 -12.67 9.27
N PRO A 112 -9.94 -12.02 8.10
CA PRO A 112 -8.75 -11.66 7.34
C PRO A 112 -8.02 -10.48 7.99
N LEU A 113 -6.75 -10.72 8.32
CA LEU A 113 -5.78 -9.72 8.78
C LEU A 113 -4.78 -9.45 7.66
N PHE A 114 -4.61 -8.18 7.31
CA PHE A 114 -3.62 -7.69 6.37
C PHE A 114 -2.51 -6.95 7.12
N VAL A 115 -1.26 -7.21 6.76
CA VAL A 115 -0.09 -6.52 7.34
C VAL A 115 0.94 -6.20 6.25
N PRO A 116 1.74 -5.15 6.40
CA PRO A 116 2.86 -4.86 5.50
C PRO A 116 3.83 -6.05 5.37
N LEU A 117 4.37 -6.28 4.17
CA LEU A 117 5.28 -7.40 3.89
C LEU A 117 6.50 -7.46 4.83
N VAL A 118 6.99 -6.32 5.31
CA VAL A 118 8.10 -6.24 6.27
C VAL A 118 7.84 -7.06 7.55
N GLN A 119 6.58 -7.29 7.90
CA GLN A 119 6.18 -8.05 9.07
C GLN A 119 6.12 -9.57 8.84
N ALA A 120 6.45 -10.07 7.65
CA ALA A 120 6.24 -11.46 7.26
C ALA A 120 6.88 -12.51 8.18
N GLU A 121 8.03 -12.20 8.79
CA GLU A 121 8.73 -13.13 9.71
C GLU A 121 8.10 -13.17 11.11
N HIS A 122 7.16 -12.26 11.40
CA HIS A 122 6.52 -12.12 12.71
C HIS A 122 5.07 -12.59 12.73
N VAL A 123 4.51 -13.02 11.59
CA VAL A 123 3.13 -13.50 11.44
C VAL A 123 3.06 -14.80 10.65
N GLU A 124 2.17 -15.70 11.05
CA GLU A 124 2.02 -17.05 10.48
C GLU A 124 0.84 -17.16 9.51
N HIS A 125 -0.25 -16.43 9.76
CA HIS A 125 -1.50 -16.60 9.00
C HIS A 125 -1.91 -15.35 8.20
N ALA A 126 -1.51 -14.16 8.66
CA ALA A 126 -1.88 -12.89 8.04
C ALA A 126 -1.50 -12.83 6.57
N ILE A 127 -2.31 -12.08 5.83
CA ILE A 127 -2.10 -11.75 4.42
C ILE A 127 -1.09 -10.60 4.36
N LEU A 128 0.02 -10.85 3.68
CA LEU A 128 1.13 -9.94 3.51
C LEU A 128 0.87 -9.01 2.33
N VAL A 129 0.95 -7.71 2.56
CA VAL A 129 0.72 -6.68 1.55
C VAL A 129 2.06 -6.20 1.02
N ALA A 130 2.34 -6.54 -0.24
CA ALA A 130 3.58 -6.16 -0.91
C ALA A 130 3.38 -4.92 -1.79
N GLU A 131 4.28 -3.95 -1.71
CA GLU A 131 4.23 -2.76 -2.55
C GLU A 131 4.66 -3.06 -4.00
N THR A 132 4.04 -2.37 -4.95
CA THR A 132 4.42 -2.42 -6.37
C THR A 132 5.47 -1.37 -6.76
N ALA A 133 5.90 -0.56 -5.79
CA ALA A 133 6.93 0.45 -5.95
C ALA A 133 8.33 -0.18 -5.85
N ILE A 134 8.82 -0.77 -6.95
CA ILE A 134 10.16 -1.34 -7.02
C ILE A 134 11.08 -0.46 -7.89
N SER A 135 12.33 -0.28 -7.43
CA SER A 135 13.36 0.47 -8.16
C SER A 135 14.35 -0.42 -8.91
N GLY A 136 14.26 -1.75 -8.76
CA GLY A 136 15.11 -2.73 -9.42
C GLY A 136 14.46 -4.10 -9.54
N GLY A 137 15.03 -4.95 -10.40
CA GLY A 137 14.49 -6.28 -10.69
C GLY A 137 13.24 -6.25 -11.57
N SER A 138 12.40 -7.27 -11.44
CA SER A 138 11.14 -7.41 -12.17
C SER A 138 9.97 -7.49 -11.21
N LEU A 139 8.91 -6.72 -11.46
CA LEU A 139 7.67 -6.74 -10.69
C LEU A 139 7.02 -8.13 -10.77
N ASP A 140 7.15 -8.75 -11.93
CA ASP A 140 6.61 -10.05 -12.24
C ASP A 140 7.32 -11.13 -11.42
N ASP A 141 8.66 -11.19 -11.51
CA ASP A 141 9.47 -12.12 -10.71
C ASP A 141 9.33 -11.87 -9.21
N TYR A 142 9.17 -10.61 -8.79
CA TYR A 142 8.98 -10.23 -7.40
C TYR A 142 7.70 -10.85 -6.81
N PHE A 143 6.56 -10.69 -7.48
CA PHE A 143 5.30 -11.28 -7.01
C PHE A 143 5.29 -12.81 -7.14
N ASP A 144 5.92 -13.37 -8.18
CA ASP A 144 6.02 -14.82 -8.35
C ASP A 144 6.86 -15.45 -7.21
N MET A 145 7.97 -14.80 -6.82
CA MET A 145 8.78 -15.19 -5.66
C MET A 145 7.99 -15.11 -4.35
N LEU A 146 7.24 -14.02 -4.14
CA LEU A 146 6.44 -13.84 -2.94
C LEU A 146 5.32 -14.88 -2.83
N GLN A 147 4.63 -15.19 -3.93
CA GLN A 147 3.59 -16.22 -3.95
C GLN A 147 4.16 -17.63 -3.72
N ALA A 148 5.38 -17.89 -4.20
CA ALA A 148 6.08 -19.15 -3.90
C ALA A 148 6.51 -19.24 -2.42
N LYS A 149 6.98 -18.13 -1.84
CA LYS A 149 7.43 -18.07 -0.44
C LYS A 149 6.26 -18.06 0.56
N TYR A 150 5.15 -17.41 0.22
CA TYR A 150 3.97 -17.26 1.08
C TYR A 150 2.68 -17.62 0.32
N PRO A 151 2.44 -18.92 0.05
CA PRO A 151 1.29 -19.37 -0.74
C PRO A 151 -0.05 -18.90 -0.15
N ALA A 152 -0.92 -18.37 -1.00
CA ALA A 152 -2.26 -17.86 -0.64
C ALA A 152 -2.28 -16.71 0.40
N ARG A 153 -1.13 -16.13 0.74
CA ARG A 153 -1.00 -15.06 1.74
C ARG A 153 -0.50 -13.73 1.15
N ILE A 154 -0.60 -13.51 -0.16
CA ILE A 154 -0.12 -12.27 -0.79
C ILE A 154 -1.29 -11.40 -1.26
N ALA A 155 -1.28 -10.15 -0.79
CA ALA A 155 -2.01 -9.01 -1.32
C ALA A 155 -1.02 -7.97 -1.87
N ALA A 156 -1.52 -6.96 -2.57
CA ALA A 156 -0.68 -5.92 -3.13
C ALA A 156 -1.10 -4.53 -2.67
N ALA A 157 -0.13 -3.61 -2.58
CA ALA A 157 -0.36 -2.18 -2.49
C ALA A 157 0.15 -1.50 -3.76
N ILE A 158 -0.73 -0.74 -4.42
CA ILE A 158 -0.36 0.15 -5.50
C ILE A 158 0.06 1.48 -4.91
N ARG A 159 1.35 1.77 -5.05
CA ARG A 159 1.97 3.02 -4.69
C ARG A 159 2.68 3.56 -5.92
N PRO A 160 2.30 4.75 -6.43
CA PRO A 160 3.01 5.37 -7.54
C PRO A 160 4.44 5.69 -7.13
N VAL A 161 5.42 5.29 -7.94
CA VAL A 161 6.80 5.78 -7.81
C VAL A 161 6.90 7.13 -8.50
N SER A 162 7.75 8.02 -7.98
CA SER A 162 8.20 9.23 -8.67
C SER A 162 9.49 9.66 -8.00
N THR A 163 10.62 9.14 -8.51
CA THR A 163 11.91 9.20 -7.83
C THR A 163 13.04 9.40 -8.83
N ASP A 164 13.98 10.26 -8.49
CA ASP A 164 15.24 10.48 -9.20
C ASP A 164 16.41 9.75 -8.51
N PHE A 165 17.13 8.93 -9.25
CA PHE A 165 18.29 8.20 -8.78
C PHE A 165 19.56 8.72 -9.45
N SER A 166 20.50 9.24 -8.66
CA SER A 166 21.85 9.55 -9.16
C SER A 166 22.59 8.27 -9.55
N LEU A 167 23.35 8.30 -10.63
CA LEU A 167 24.09 7.15 -11.16
C LEU A 167 25.60 7.29 -10.91
N PRO A 168 26.28 6.25 -10.39
CA PRO A 168 25.72 4.96 -9.99
C PRO A 168 24.80 5.08 -8.75
N ALA A 169 23.70 4.34 -8.75
CA ALA A 169 22.75 4.35 -7.64
C ALA A 169 23.43 3.86 -6.36
N GLN A 170 23.36 4.67 -5.30
CA GLN A 170 23.95 4.35 -4.00
C GLN A 170 23.03 3.46 -3.15
N ASP A 171 21.72 3.62 -3.32
CA ASP A 171 20.66 2.86 -2.65
C ASP A 171 19.39 2.80 -3.53
N SER A 172 18.33 2.23 -2.95
CA SER A 172 17.02 2.07 -3.59
C SER A 172 16.02 3.20 -3.27
N GLU A 173 16.39 4.20 -2.48
CA GLU A 173 15.48 5.26 -1.99
C GLU A 173 15.40 6.42 -2.98
N GLY A 174 16.55 6.88 -3.51
CA GLY A 174 16.62 8.03 -4.42
C GLY A 174 16.04 9.33 -3.85
N HIS A 175 15.81 10.31 -4.71
CA HIS A 175 15.19 11.59 -4.37
C HIS A 175 13.73 11.63 -4.85
N PRO A 176 12.73 11.66 -3.96
CA PRO A 176 11.33 11.76 -4.36
C PRO A 176 11.06 13.05 -5.13
N LEU A 177 10.26 12.95 -6.20
CA LEU A 177 9.85 14.08 -7.01
C LEU A 177 8.33 14.22 -7.00
N SER A 178 7.84 15.43 -6.77
CA SER A 178 6.46 15.77 -7.09
C SER A 178 6.19 15.66 -8.60
N THR A 179 4.91 15.59 -8.96
CA THR A 179 4.51 15.53 -10.37
C THR A 179 5.00 16.76 -11.16
N ASP A 180 5.00 17.95 -10.55
CA ASP A 180 5.41 19.19 -11.20
C ASP A 180 6.93 19.30 -11.32
N GLU A 181 7.68 18.91 -10.28
CA GLU A 181 9.15 18.84 -10.35
C GLU A 181 9.59 17.88 -11.44
N ARG A 182 9.03 16.67 -11.48
CA ARG A 182 9.33 15.68 -12.50
C ARG A 182 9.01 16.17 -13.92
N ARG A 183 7.85 16.80 -14.12
CA ARG A 183 7.45 17.34 -15.43
C ARG A 183 8.40 18.45 -15.89
N THR A 184 8.78 19.34 -14.97
CA THR A 184 9.72 20.44 -15.23
C THR A 184 11.09 19.90 -15.59
N LEU A 185 11.58 18.91 -14.83
CA LEU A 185 12.86 18.24 -15.06
C LEU A 185 12.89 17.58 -16.45
N GLN A 186 11.85 16.79 -16.76
CA GLN A 186 11.73 16.11 -18.05
C GLN A 186 11.74 17.11 -19.23
N GLN A 187 11.01 18.22 -19.12
CA GLN A 187 10.96 19.26 -20.15
C GLN A 187 12.31 19.98 -20.30
N THR A 188 12.95 20.34 -19.18
CA THR A 188 14.21 21.08 -19.16
C THR A 188 15.36 20.27 -19.77
N CYS A 189 15.40 18.97 -19.49
CA CYS A 189 16.42 18.08 -20.04
C CYS A 189 16.07 17.56 -21.45
N GLY A 190 14.88 17.87 -21.98
CA GLY A 190 14.41 17.35 -23.27
C GLY A 190 14.29 15.82 -23.31
N ALA A 191 14.09 15.20 -22.15
CA ALA A 191 14.19 13.76 -21.99
C ALA A 191 12.91 13.04 -22.47
N GLN A 192 13.09 12.01 -23.28
CA GLN A 192 11.99 11.16 -23.74
C GLN A 192 11.70 10.06 -22.71
N PRO A 193 10.43 9.83 -22.35
CA PRO A 193 10.08 8.78 -21.41
C PRO A 193 10.02 7.42 -22.12
N PHE A 194 10.57 6.40 -21.48
CA PHE A 194 10.52 5.01 -21.89
C PHE A 194 9.68 4.20 -20.89
N PHE A 195 9.11 3.09 -21.34
CA PHE A 195 8.39 2.16 -20.46
C PHE A 195 9.29 0.97 -20.12
N SER A 196 9.55 0.76 -18.83
CA SER A 196 10.23 -0.43 -18.33
C SER A 196 9.22 -1.56 -18.16
N ARG A 197 9.41 -2.65 -18.91
CA ARG A 197 8.57 -3.85 -18.77
C ARG A 197 8.81 -4.55 -17.43
N GLU A 198 10.04 -4.56 -16.95
CA GLU A 198 10.38 -5.24 -15.69
C GLU A 198 9.79 -4.49 -14.50
N LEU A 199 10.02 -3.19 -14.40
CA LEU A 199 9.51 -2.37 -13.29
C LEU A 199 8.02 -2.02 -13.44
N CYS A 200 7.46 -2.21 -14.63
CA CYS A 200 6.11 -1.78 -14.99
C CYS A 200 5.86 -0.29 -14.67
N ALA A 201 6.85 0.55 -14.96
CA ALA A 201 6.87 1.98 -14.70
C ALA A 201 7.56 2.72 -15.87
N LYS A 202 7.37 4.03 -15.96
CA LYS A 202 8.08 4.86 -16.94
C LYS A 202 9.38 5.36 -16.35
N TYR A 203 10.36 5.60 -17.21
CA TYR A 203 11.60 6.22 -16.80
C TYR A 203 12.17 7.12 -17.88
N PHE A 204 13.04 8.04 -17.48
CA PHE A 204 13.92 8.76 -18.39
C PHE A 204 15.28 8.98 -17.72
N THR A 205 16.30 9.24 -18.53
CA THR A 205 17.65 9.54 -18.03
C THR A 205 18.08 10.92 -18.48
N TYR A 206 18.86 11.59 -17.66
CA TYR A 206 19.47 12.88 -18.02
C TYR A 206 20.85 13.03 -17.38
N MET A 207 21.59 14.05 -17.79
CA MET A 207 22.85 14.46 -17.17
C MET A 207 22.60 15.79 -16.47
N ASP A 208 23.04 15.92 -15.21
CA ASP A 208 22.95 17.18 -14.48
C ASP A 208 24.03 18.18 -14.93
N SER A 209 24.11 19.32 -14.25
CA SER A 209 25.12 20.35 -14.52
C SER A 209 26.56 19.90 -14.24
N GLU A 210 26.75 18.89 -13.39
CA GLU A 210 28.06 18.34 -13.02
C GLU A 210 28.47 17.14 -13.89
N GLN A 211 27.67 16.81 -14.91
CA GLN A 211 27.84 15.60 -15.73
C GLN A 211 27.69 14.30 -14.93
N CYS A 212 26.91 14.32 -13.86
CA CYS A 212 26.43 13.11 -13.19
C CYS A 212 25.20 12.60 -13.95
N GLY A 213 25.15 11.28 -14.16
CA GLY A 213 24.00 10.63 -14.78
C GLY A 213 22.87 10.46 -13.78
N HIS A 214 21.63 10.60 -14.23
CA HIS A 214 20.43 10.41 -13.44
C HIS A 214 19.45 9.47 -14.13
N PHE A 215 18.71 8.71 -13.33
CA PHE A 215 17.64 7.82 -13.75
C PHE A 215 16.37 8.18 -12.98
N VAL A 216 15.37 8.74 -13.66
CA VAL A 216 14.10 9.09 -13.04
C VAL A 216 13.10 7.98 -13.33
N LEU A 217 12.57 7.33 -12.30
CA LEU A 217 11.53 6.32 -12.37
C LEU A 217 10.21 6.92 -11.89
N TYR A 218 9.12 6.68 -12.61
CA TYR A 218 7.82 7.19 -12.21
C TYR A 218 6.64 6.39 -12.76
N ASP A 219 5.51 6.50 -12.07
CA ASP A 219 4.22 6.00 -12.51
C ASP A 219 3.32 7.10 -13.07
N ASP A 220 2.47 6.71 -14.01
CA ASP A 220 1.30 7.47 -14.44
C ASP A 220 0.10 6.55 -14.59
N ALA A 221 -1.04 7.10 -15.03
CA ALA A 221 -2.26 6.31 -15.18
C ALA A 221 -2.07 5.04 -16.03
N SER A 222 -1.26 5.10 -17.09
CA SER A 222 -1.03 3.92 -17.94
C SER A 222 -0.22 2.83 -17.25
N THR A 223 0.75 3.21 -16.41
CA THR A 223 1.59 2.23 -15.70
C THR A 223 0.87 1.65 -14.49
N LEU A 224 0.08 2.44 -13.76
CA LEU A 224 -0.74 1.93 -12.66
C LEU A 224 -1.85 0.99 -13.17
N GLU A 225 -2.48 1.28 -14.32
CA GLU A 225 -3.41 0.34 -14.95
C GLU A 225 -2.70 -0.95 -15.37
N ALA A 226 -1.47 -0.86 -15.91
CA ALA A 226 -0.66 -2.02 -16.24
C ALA A 226 -0.30 -2.86 -15.01
N LYS A 227 0.05 -2.22 -13.87
CA LYS A 227 0.29 -2.89 -12.59
C LYS A 227 -0.95 -3.64 -12.10
N LEU A 228 -2.13 -2.99 -12.11
CA LEU A 228 -3.39 -3.65 -11.78
C LEU A 228 -3.66 -4.88 -12.65
N ASN A 229 -3.50 -4.74 -13.97
CA ASN A 229 -3.72 -5.86 -14.90
C ASN A 229 -2.78 -7.03 -14.61
N ARG A 230 -1.50 -6.77 -14.32
CA ARG A 230 -0.51 -7.79 -13.96
C ARG A 230 -0.85 -8.50 -12.64
N LEU A 231 -1.24 -7.75 -11.62
CA LEU A 231 -1.65 -8.31 -10.33
C LEU A 231 -2.91 -9.19 -10.47
N ASN A 232 -3.91 -8.71 -11.24
CA ASN A 232 -5.12 -9.47 -11.52
C ASN A 232 -4.82 -10.76 -12.29
N ALA A 233 -3.93 -10.71 -13.29
CA ALA A 233 -3.51 -11.89 -14.06
C ALA A 233 -2.81 -12.96 -13.17
N ARG A 234 -2.19 -12.53 -12.07
CA ARG A 234 -1.57 -13.40 -11.05
C ARG A 234 -2.53 -13.89 -9.96
N GLY A 235 -3.81 -13.56 -10.06
CA GLY A 235 -4.82 -13.97 -9.09
C GLY A 235 -4.74 -13.22 -7.75
N ILE A 236 -4.03 -12.09 -7.69
CA ILE A 236 -4.01 -11.25 -6.49
C ILE A 236 -5.40 -10.67 -6.27
N SER A 237 -6.04 -11.10 -5.18
CA SER A 237 -7.46 -10.85 -4.92
C SER A 237 -7.73 -9.57 -4.12
N HIS A 238 -6.71 -9.05 -3.43
CA HIS A 238 -6.80 -7.82 -2.64
C HIS A 238 -5.67 -6.88 -3.09
N ILE A 239 -6.06 -5.75 -3.69
CA ILE A 239 -5.13 -4.72 -4.16
C ILE A 239 -5.53 -3.41 -3.49
N PHE A 240 -4.72 -2.92 -2.56
CA PHE A 240 -4.94 -1.66 -1.86
C PHE A 240 -4.30 -0.51 -2.62
N ALA A 241 -4.96 0.64 -2.67
CA ALA A 241 -4.36 1.86 -3.19
C ALA A 241 -4.95 3.09 -2.50
N LEU A 242 -4.12 4.08 -2.17
CA LEU A 242 -4.61 5.37 -1.70
C LEU A 242 -5.49 6.00 -2.76
N TYR A 243 -6.68 6.46 -2.38
CA TYR A 243 -7.63 7.07 -3.32
C TYR A 243 -6.99 8.19 -4.18
N PRO A 244 -6.23 9.15 -3.60
CA PRO A 244 -5.59 10.21 -4.39
C PRO A 244 -4.64 9.68 -5.47
N ASP A 245 -3.92 8.59 -5.19
CA ASP A 245 -2.89 8.03 -6.06
C ASP A 245 -3.48 7.36 -7.31
N VAL A 246 -4.69 6.80 -7.18
CA VAL A 246 -5.37 6.08 -8.27
C VAL A 246 -6.59 6.81 -8.81
N ALA A 247 -6.90 8.01 -8.33
CA ALA A 247 -8.07 8.77 -8.76
C ALA A 247 -8.14 8.94 -10.29
N ALA A 248 -6.99 9.14 -10.94
CA ALA A 248 -6.89 9.27 -12.40
C ALA A 248 -7.18 7.97 -13.18
N LEU A 249 -7.17 6.81 -12.52
CA LEU A 249 -7.51 5.49 -13.10
C LEU A 249 -9.00 5.19 -13.05
N LEU A 250 -9.70 5.83 -12.12
CA LEU A 250 -11.09 5.53 -11.86
C LEU A 250 -11.97 6.13 -12.97
N PRO A 251 -13.06 5.44 -13.37
CA PRO A 251 -13.95 5.93 -14.40
C PRO A 251 -14.54 7.28 -13.97
N PRO A 252 -14.75 8.23 -14.88
CA PRO A 252 -15.40 9.49 -14.53
C PRO A 252 -16.77 9.20 -13.93
N LEU A 253 -17.06 9.84 -12.80
CA LEU A 253 -18.37 9.77 -12.18
C LEU A 253 -19.37 10.45 -13.11
N THR A 254 -20.38 9.69 -13.54
CA THR A 254 -21.51 10.23 -14.28
C THR A 254 -22.43 10.92 -13.27
N GLU A 255 -22.83 12.16 -13.57
CA GLU A 255 -23.81 12.92 -12.77
C GLU A 255 -25.18 12.25 -12.71
#